data_AF-A0A7Y4NQW7-F1
#
_entry.id   AF-A0A7Y4NQW7-F1
#
_cell.length_a   1.000
_cell.length_b   1.000
_cell.length_c   1.000
_cell.angle_alpha   90.00
_cell.angle_beta   90.00
_cell.angle_gamma   90.00
#
_symmetry.space_group_name_H-M   'P 1'
#
loop_
_entity.id
_entity.type
_entity.pdbx_description
1 polymer ?
#
loop_
_entity_poly.entity_id
_entity_poly.type
_entity_poly.pdbx_seq_one_letter_code
_entity_poly.pdbx_strand_id
1 'polypeptide(L)'
;MSQNGKTNGGGSPLAPREERQRLMRLSPRQRVAALFDAEDTAALVRSLPAEDLYVTIQEVGLADTTELVQLASPAQFRTFVDLGGWAKDKLDPHAVLTWLRAARGDELEDFLRKVHAVDLEVVETLLKEFTVVHDLEENPDVNPQGMTLETPEGRYLVELKVEGVEMSAMRALVNDLIAENPFEAVRLFEAVRWEIPSELEETAFQFRRARLADLGFPSLEDALALFSRVDVPPRPTGGGTPALTASGGHVDYLEAAFRDLSDVERMNAEDELREVANAVLVAELGDPGDLDAVRRVGEWVRDYLSLGLEHLTGGDPAKAPEVLRDTPLRRVFQVGFTLTLQLKYRADRLFKAPFVKLDDVPLVLPEEAAALEALRRKRPRRALRVPGAEAVPFRSLREVAGSEMLLARAEGQVAALGALLGGNEDAARTVLARFGVSLDVLGVERLWAAGVSMAVLEERVDVRPVPLGRTAELGQRLFEGTPESPRLRASAAERAVAALSPAVPEAAREELRRVVNVTLARLLSELGPAWLREGRLDVIASAVLPMESAPVP
;
A
#
# COMPACT_ATOMS: atom_id res chain seq x y z
N MET A 1 41.77 34.26 33.70
CA MET A 1 41.64 32.84 34.10
C MET A 1 40.26 32.40 33.68
N SER A 2 40.20 31.58 32.63
CA SER A 2 38.96 31.13 31.99
C SER A 2 38.60 29.75 32.52
N GLN A 3 37.36 29.56 32.98
CA GLN A 3 36.76 28.24 33.18
C GLN A 3 35.41 28.24 32.47
N ASN A 4 35.45 28.00 31.17
CA ASN A 4 34.33 27.47 30.39
C ASN A 4 34.68 26.03 30.04
N GLY A 5 33.78 25.09 30.34
CA GLY A 5 33.96 23.69 29.94
C GLY A 5 33.13 22.69 30.74
N LYS A 6 31.80 22.78 30.65
CA LYS A 6 30.92 21.61 30.85
C LYS A 6 29.79 21.66 29.82
N THR A 7 30.10 21.13 28.63
CA THR A 7 29.11 20.63 27.69
C THR A 7 28.48 19.37 28.29
N ASN A 8 27.30 19.48 28.90
CA ASN A 8 26.50 18.34 29.31
C ASN A 8 25.62 17.90 28.13
N GLY A 9 26.17 17.02 27.30
CA GLY A 9 25.47 16.31 26.23
C GLY A 9 25.98 14.88 26.17
N GLY A 10 25.85 14.14 27.27
CA GLY A 10 26.19 12.72 27.33
C GLY A 10 24.92 11.92 27.55
N GLY A 11 24.32 11.40 26.46
CA GLY A 11 23.26 10.41 26.58
C GLY A 11 23.79 9.19 27.32
N SER A 12 22.98 8.62 28.23
CA SER A 12 23.30 7.32 28.82
C SER A 12 23.58 6.31 27.71
N PRO A 13 24.57 5.41 27.88
CA PRO A 13 24.80 4.36 26.89
C PRO A 13 23.51 3.58 26.66
N LEU A 14 23.17 3.35 25.39
CA LEU A 14 21.97 2.59 25.05
C LEU A 14 22.02 1.20 25.68
N ALA A 15 20.86 0.69 26.07
CA ALA A 15 20.72 -0.69 26.53
C ALA A 15 21.30 -1.65 25.49
N PRO A 16 21.96 -2.74 25.95
CA PRO A 16 22.39 -3.82 25.07
C PRO A 16 21.24 -4.25 24.15
N ARG A 17 21.52 -4.46 22.85
CA ARG A 17 20.51 -4.84 21.85
C ARG A 17 19.72 -6.09 22.28
N GLU A 18 20.34 -7.03 22.98
CA GLU A 18 19.69 -8.23 23.50
C GLU A 18 18.55 -7.93 24.49
N GLU A 19 18.77 -6.99 25.43
CA GLU A 19 17.74 -6.59 26.40
C GLU A 19 16.59 -5.86 25.67
N ARG A 20 16.91 -5.05 24.67
CA ARG A 20 15.91 -4.41 23.81
C ARG A 20 15.07 -5.43 23.05
N GLN A 21 15.71 -6.40 22.40
CA GLN A 21 15.00 -7.46 21.69
C GLN A 21 14.14 -8.31 22.63
N ARG A 22 14.64 -8.62 23.83
CA ARG A 22 13.88 -9.33 24.86
C ARG A 22 12.61 -8.56 25.24
N LEU A 23 12.72 -7.26 25.50
CA LEU A 23 11.58 -6.40 25.81
C LEU A 23 10.59 -6.29 24.65
N MET A 24 11.08 -6.14 23.41
CA MET A 24 10.22 -6.02 22.23
C MET A 24 9.44 -7.31 21.90
N ARG A 25 9.92 -8.48 22.34
CA ARG A 25 9.20 -9.77 22.21
C ARG A 25 8.03 -9.92 23.20
N LEU A 26 7.98 -9.13 24.27
CA LEU A 26 6.87 -9.15 25.22
C LEU A 26 5.62 -8.50 24.59
N SER A 27 4.44 -8.91 25.06
CA SER A 27 3.22 -8.17 24.70
C SER A 27 3.30 -6.72 25.22
N PRO A 28 2.63 -5.74 24.59
CA PRO A 28 2.81 -4.33 24.93
C PRO A 28 2.65 -4.02 26.42
N ARG A 29 1.62 -4.57 27.08
CA ARG A 29 1.39 -4.38 28.53
C ARG A 29 2.46 -5.07 29.40
N GLN A 30 2.92 -6.25 29.01
CA GLN A 30 4.01 -6.94 29.71
C GLN A 30 5.34 -6.21 29.55
N ARG A 31 5.58 -5.60 28.39
CA ARG A 31 6.75 -4.76 28.13
C ARG A 31 6.77 -3.57 29.08
N VAL A 32 5.66 -2.84 29.19
CA VAL A 32 5.52 -1.71 30.11
C VAL A 32 5.71 -2.15 31.57
N ALA A 33 5.08 -3.24 32.00
CA ALA A 33 5.28 -3.78 33.35
C ALA A 33 6.75 -4.13 33.61
N ALA A 34 7.43 -4.79 32.66
CA ALA A 34 8.84 -5.13 32.78
C ALA A 34 9.76 -3.90 32.87
N LEU A 35 9.39 -2.78 32.24
CA LEU A 35 10.13 -1.52 32.40
C LEU A 35 9.98 -0.97 33.83
N PHE A 36 8.77 -0.99 34.38
CA PHE A 36 8.49 -0.48 35.73
C PHE A 36 9.01 -1.38 36.86
N ASP A 37 9.13 -2.69 36.62
CA ASP A 37 9.67 -3.66 37.57
C ASP A 37 11.21 -3.62 37.66
N ALA A 38 11.88 -2.81 36.83
CA ALA A 38 13.33 -2.67 36.84
C ALA A 38 13.85 -1.97 38.12
N GLU A 39 15.05 -2.34 38.57
CA GLU A 39 15.67 -1.75 39.76
C GLU A 39 15.91 -0.23 39.61
N ASP A 40 16.23 0.22 38.40
CA ASP A 40 16.30 1.63 38.03
C ASP A 40 15.49 1.88 36.74
N THR A 41 14.18 2.07 36.92
CA THR A 41 13.23 2.35 35.84
C THR A 41 13.65 3.54 34.98
N ALA A 42 14.09 4.64 35.61
CA ALA A 42 14.44 5.86 34.91
C ALA A 42 15.68 5.65 34.02
N ALA A 43 16.72 5.00 34.53
CA ALA A 43 17.90 4.67 33.75
C ALA A 43 17.59 3.71 32.61
N LEU A 44 16.77 2.67 32.85
CA LEU A 44 16.38 1.72 31.82
C LEU A 44 15.59 2.43 30.69
N VAL A 45 14.54 3.18 31.01
CA VAL A 45 13.76 3.95 30.03
C VAL A 45 14.68 4.86 29.21
N ARG A 46 15.59 5.60 29.86
CA ARG A 46 16.50 6.53 29.17
C ARG A 46 17.58 5.84 28.33
N SER A 47 17.80 4.55 28.54
CA SER A 47 18.75 3.74 27.74
C SER A 47 18.09 3.10 26.50
N LEU A 48 16.77 3.16 26.35
CA LEU A 48 16.08 2.63 25.17
C LEU A 48 16.04 3.64 24.01
N PRO A 49 16.04 3.18 22.75
CA PRO A 49 15.73 4.03 21.60
C PRO A 49 14.37 4.69 21.75
N ALA A 50 14.27 5.92 21.28
CA ALA A 50 13.02 6.66 21.35
C ALA A 50 11.94 6.03 20.46
N GLU A 51 12.29 5.45 19.31
CA GLU A 51 11.32 4.77 18.45
C GLU A 51 10.66 3.57 19.15
N ASP A 52 11.45 2.75 19.87
CA ASP A 52 10.95 1.57 20.60
C ASP A 52 9.98 1.98 21.72
N LEU A 53 10.31 3.05 22.45
CA LEU A 53 9.43 3.64 23.46
C LEU A 53 8.16 4.20 22.85
N TYR A 54 8.27 4.93 21.74
CA TYR A 54 7.13 5.51 21.03
C TYR A 54 6.16 4.42 20.55
N VAL A 55 6.67 3.36 19.92
CA VAL A 55 5.86 2.21 19.50
C VAL A 55 5.14 1.59 20.72
N THR A 56 5.85 1.41 21.83
CA THR A 56 5.26 0.86 23.07
C THR A 56 4.13 1.75 23.61
N ILE A 57 4.34 3.06 23.64
CA ILE A 57 3.33 4.05 24.07
C ILE A 57 2.10 4.00 23.16
N GLN A 58 2.29 3.91 21.84
CA GLN A 58 1.19 3.84 20.88
C GLN A 58 0.42 2.51 20.95
N GLU A 59 1.11 1.38 21.18
CA GLU A 59 0.48 0.06 21.29
C GLU A 59 -0.38 -0.09 22.57
N VAL A 60 0.01 0.57 23.67
CA VAL A 60 -0.73 0.54 24.94
C VAL A 60 -1.75 1.68 25.03
N GLY A 61 -1.40 2.84 24.50
CA GLY A 61 -2.15 4.08 24.60
C GLY A 61 -1.44 5.10 25.50
N LEU A 62 -1.38 6.35 25.05
CA LEU A 62 -0.69 7.44 25.76
C LEU A 62 -1.25 7.69 27.17
N ALA A 63 -2.56 7.58 27.34
CA ALA A 63 -3.22 7.79 28.64
C ALA A 63 -2.75 6.79 29.71
N ASP A 64 -2.41 5.56 29.30
CA ASP A 64 -1.98 4.47 30.19
C ASP A 64 -0.44 4.41 30.33
N THR A 65 0.30 5.32 29.68
CA THR A 65 1.77 5.30 29.62
C THR A 65 2.41 6.67 29.89
N THR A 66 1.67 7.60 30.49
CA THR A 66 2.15 8.95 30.84
C THR A 66 3.43 8.92 31.66
N GLU A 67 3.55 8.00 32.62
CA GLU A 67 4.74 7.85 33.46
C GLU A 67 6.00 7.50 32.64
N LEU A 68 5.88 6.72 31.54
CA LEU A 68 7.00 6.48 30.63
C LEU A 68 7.46 7.77 29.93
N VAL A 69 6.51 8.63 29.54
CA VAL A 69 6.80 9.94 28.94
C VAL A 69 7.47 10.87 29.95
N GLN A 70 7.06 10.78 31.22
CA GLN A 70 7.66 11.54 32.32
C GLN A 70 9.08 11.06 32.66
N LEU A 71 9.39 9.77 32.52
CA LEU A 71 10.74 9.25 32.77
C LEU A 71 11.70 9.45 31.59
N ALA A 72 11.17 9.61 30.37
CA ALA A 72 11.95 9.82 29.16
C ALA A 72 12.91 11.02 29.27
N SER A 73 14.07 10.90 28.65
CA SER A 73 15.01 12.02 28.52
C SER A 73 14.44 13.11 27.60
N PRO A 74 14.94 14.37 27.70
CA PRO A 74 14.51 15.44 26.80
C PRO A 74 14.69 15.12 25.31
N ALA A 75 15.78 14.42 24.95
CA ALA A 75 16.02 14.00 23.58
C ALA A 75 15.00 12.95 23.09
N GLN A 76 14.67 11.96 23.93
CA GLN A 76 13.63 10.97 23.60
C GLN A 76 12.24 11.63 23.50
N PHE A 77 11.93 12.58 24.39
CA PHE A 77 10.67 13.32 24.35
C PHE A 77 10.53 14.12 23.05
N ARG A 78 11.58 14.81 22.60
CA ARG A 78 11.58 15.48 21.30
C ARG A 78 11.26 14.51 20.17
N THR A 79 11.83 13.30 20.18
CA THR A 79 11.49 12.29 19.18
C THR A 79 10.02 11.85 19.26
N PHE A 80 9.41 11.80 20.44
CA PHE A 80 7.97 11.53 20.54
C PHE A 80 7.13 12.62 19.88
N VAL A 81 7.54 13.89 20.02
CA VAL A 81 6.91 15.02 19.33
C VAL A 81 7.17 14.95 17.82
N ASP A 82 8.38 14.61 17.37
CA ASP A 82 8.70 14.42 15.95
C ASP A 82 7.84 13.31 15.31
N LEU A 83 7.58 12.22 16.03
CA LEU A 83 6.77 11.10 15.53
C LEU A 83 5.27 11.35 15.66
N GLY A 84 4.81 11.86 16.79
CA GLY A 84 3.38 11.93 17.13
C GLY A 84 2.75 13.32 17.09
N GLY A 85 3.51 14.38 16.84
CA GLY A 85 3.04 15.77 16.76
C GLY A 85 2.81 16.29 15.34
N TRP A 86 2.95 15.43 14.33
CA TRP A 86 2.93 15.82 12.91
C TRP A 86 1.97 14.95 12.11
N ALA A 87 1.44 15.54 11.05
CA ALA A 87 0.73 14.84 9.99
C ALA A 87 1.42 15.14 8.66
N LYS A 88 2.32 14.24 8.23
CA LYS A 88 3.21 14.44 7.08
C LYS A 88 4.12 15.65 7.27
N ASP A 89 3.84 16.75 6.57
CA ASP A 89 4.59 18.00 6.55
C ASP A 89 3.95 19.11 7.42
N LYS A 90 2.80 18.83 8.04
CA LYS A 90 2.09 19.79 8.88
C LYS A 90 2.23 19.46 10.35
N LEU A 91 2.50 20.48 11.16
CA LEU A 91 2.51 20.36 12.62
C LEU A 91 1.06 20.33 13.12
N ASP A 92 0.77 19.47 14.10
CA ASP A 92 -0.50 19.45 14.81
C ASP A 92 -0.30 20.01 16.24
N PRO A 93 -0.64 21.29 16.50
CA PRO A 93 -0.48 21.90 17.81
C PRO A 93 -1.25 21.19 18.92
N HIS A 94 -2.41 20.59 18.62
CA HIS A 94 -3.20 19.84 19.60
C HIS A 94 -2.51 18.53 19.99
N ALA A 95 -1.93 17.84 19.02
CA ALA A 95 -1.13 16.64 19.28
C ALA A 95 0.13 16.97 20.10
N VAL A 96 0.84 18.06 19.76
CA VAL A 96 2.00 18.54 20.53
C VAL A 96 1.59 18.86 21.98
N LEU A 97 0.49 19.58 22.19
CA LEU A 97 -0.02 19.90 23.52
C LEU A 97 -0.36 18.62 24.31
N THR A 98 -0.91 17.61 23.64
CA THR A 98 -1.22 16.32 24.25
C THR A 98 0.06 15.63 24.75
N TRP A 99 1.16 15.66 23.98
CA TRP A 99 2.46 15.15 24.41
C TRP A 99 3.05 15.96 25.58
N LEU A 100 2.99 17.29 25.52
CA LEU A 100 3.44 18.15 26.62
C LEU A 100 2.67 17.88 27.91
N ARG A 101 1.36 17.68 27.81
CA ARG A 101 0.52 17.29 28.95
C ARG A 101 0.92 15.95 29.54
N ALA A 102 1.22 14.95 28.71
CA ALA A 102 1.69 13.65 29.17
C ALA A 102 3.06 13.76 29.88
N ALA A 103 3.93 14.65 29.40
CA ALA A 103 5.24 14.91 29.98
C ALA A 103 5.22 15.74 31.27
N ARG A 104 4.10 16.40 31.60
CA ARG A 104 3.92 17.20 32.81
C ARG A 104 3.86 16.28 34.04
N GLY A 105 5.03 15.80 34.47
CA GLY A 105 5.20 15.08 35.73
C GLY A 105 5.23 16.01 36.94
N ASP A 106 5.61 15.45 38.09
CA ASP A 106 5.67 16.19 39.36
C ASP A 106 6.87 17.16 39.43
N GLU A 107 7.97 16.85 38.74
CA GLU A 107 9.18 17.67 38.70
C GLU A 107 9.13 18.72 37.58
N LEU A 108 8.86 19.98 37.95
CA LEU A 108 8.76 21.09 37.00
C LEU A 108 10.05 21.31 36.18
N GLU A 109 11.23 21.22 36.82
CA GLU A 109 12.51 21.41 36.13
C GLU A 109 12.77 20.34 35.05
N ASP A 110 12.33 19.10 35.26
CA ASP A 110 12.45 18.05 34.25
C ASP A 110 11.49 18.28 33.07
N PHE A 111 10.27 18.71 33.37
CA PHE A 111 9.30 19.13 32.34
C PHE A 111 9.84 20.29 31.48
N LEU A 112 10.36 21.34 32.11
CA LEU A 112 10.92 22.49 31.38
C LEU A 112 12.13 22.08 30.52
N ARG A 113 13.00 21.19 31.01
CA ARG A 113 14.09 20.62 30.19
C ARG A 113 13.56 19.91 28.93
N LYS A 114 12.39 19.28 28.98
CA LYS A 114 11.73 18.67 27.80
C LYS A 114 11.12 19.72 26.87
N VAL A 115 10.47 20.75 27.42
CA VAL A 115 9.94 21.88 26.65
C VAL A 115 11.06 22.54 25.84
N HIS A 116 12.20 22.84 26.48
CA HIS A 116 13.37 23.44 25.82
C HIS A 116 14.12 22.50 24.87
N ALA A 117 13.90 21.19 24.98
CA ALA A 117 14.46 20.23 24.02
C ALA A 117 13.61 20.13 22.76
N VAL A 118 12.32 20.50 22.81
CA VAL A 118 11.52 20.71 21.60
C VAL A 118 12.01 21.99 20.90
N ASP A 119 12.00 21.98 19.56
CA ASP A 119 12.46 23.14 18.80
C ASP A 119 11.62 24.39 19.15
N LEU A 120 12.28 25.54 19.23
CA LEU A 120 11.63 26.80 19.59
C LEU A 120 10.44 27.10 18.66
N GLU A 121 10.59 26.83 17.37
CA GLU A 121 9.58 27.05 16.33
C GLU A 121 8.30 26.23 16.58
N VAL A 122 8.43 25.03 17.16
CA VAL A 122 7.29 24.19 17.55
C VAL A 122 6.56 24.80 18.75
N VAL A 123 7.31 25.32 19.74
CA VAL A 123 6.73 26.01 20.90
C VAL A 123 6.07 27.33 20.48
N GLU A 124 6.68 28.08 19.57
CA GLU A 124 6.11 29.32 19.02
C GLU A 124 4.84 29.04 18.21
N THR A 125 4.83 27.98 17.39
CA THR A 125 3.63 27.60 16.64
C THR A 125 2.50 27.18 17.59
N LEU A 126 2.82 26.42 18.64
CA LEU A 126 1.87 26.06 19.69
C LEU A 126 1.26 27.30 20.37
N LEU A 127 2.12 28.25 20.79
CA LEU A 127 1.66 29.50 21.41
C LEU A 127 0.85 30.34 20.44
N LYS A 128 1.26 30.45 19.18
CA LYS A 128 0.56 31.24 18.16
C LYS A 128 -0.82 30.68 17.84
N GLU A 129 -0.95 29.36 17.79
CA GLU A 129 -2.24 28.70 17.60
C GLU A 129 -3.18 28.95 18.77
N PHE A 130 -2.70 28.77 20.00
CA PHE A 130 -3.55 28.76 21.19
C PHE A 130 -3.65 30.07 21.96
N THR A 131 -2.91 31.11 21.56
CA THR A 131 -2.93 32.40 22.24
C THR A 131 -3.12 33.58 21.29
N VAL A 132 -3.63 34.69 21.84
CA VAL A 132 -3.48 36.04 21.28
C VAL A 132 -2.66 36.84 22.28
N VAL A 133 -1.54 37.42 21.84
CA VAL A 133 -0.71 38.30 22.67
C VAL A 133 -1.12 39.74 22.37
N HIS A 134 -1.74 40.41 23.34
CA HIS A 134 -2.12 41.82 23.26
C HIS A 134 -1.02 42.68 23.91
N ASP A 135 -0.58 43.73 23.20
CA ASP A 135 0.37 44.71 23.72
C ASP A 135 -0.39 45.87 24.36
N LEU A 136 -0.26 46.03 25.68
CA LEU A 136 -0.96 47.05 26.46
C LEU A 136 -0.37 48.45 26.27
N GLU A 137 0.85 48.57 25.71
CA GLU A 137 1.42 49.87 25.33
C GLU A 137 0.76 50.39 24.04
N GLU A 138 0.43 49.48 23.11
CA GLU A 138 -0.25 49.82 21.85
C GLU A 138 -1.77 49.98 22.05
N ASN A 139 -2.38 49.12 22.87
CA ASN A 139 -3.82 49.13 23.14
C ASN A 139 -4.13 48.90 24.63
N PRO A 140 -4.10 49.95 25.46
CA PRO A 140 -4.28 49.84 26.91
C PRO A 140 -5.71 49.47 27.33
N ASP A 141 -6.71 49.71 26.48
CA ASP A 141 -8.13 49.46 26.78
C ASP A 141 -8.62 48.08 26.26
N VAL A 142 -7.70 47.18 25.90
CA VAL A 142 -8.07 45.83 25.45
C VAL A 142 -8.81 45.07 26.55
N ASN A 143 -9.96 44.49 26.21
CA ASN A 143 -10.79 43.75 27.16
C ASN A 143 -11.22 42.40 26.57
N PRO A 144 -10.30 41.42 26.55
CA PRO A 144 -10.59 40.10 26.01
C PRO A 144 -11.65 39.38 26.85
N GLN A 145 -12.48 38.56 26.21
CA GLN A 145 -13.52 37.80 26.91
C GLN A 145 -13.02 36.46 27.46
N GLY A 146 -11.92 35.95 26.90
CA GLY A 146 -11.32 34.68 27.29
C GLY A 146 -10.51 34.76 28.59
N MET A 147 -9.92 33.62 28.97
CA MET A 147 -8.95 33.55 30.06
C MET A 147 -7.67 34.29 29.64
N THR A 148 -7.22 35.24 30.46
CA THR A 148 -6.01 36.02 30.20
C THR A 148 -4.95 35.81 31.28
N LEU A 149 -3.68 36.02 30.89
CA LEU A 149 -2.52 36.01 31.77
C LEU A 149 -1.71 37.27 31.51
N GLU A 150 -1.32 37.96 32.57
CA GLU A 150 -0.47 39.14 32.48
C GLU A 150 1.00 38.74 32.65
N THR A 151 1.85 39.35 31.83
CA THR A 151 3.31 39.28 32.01
C THR A 151 3.73 40.05 33.28
N PRO A 152 4.82 39.66 33.98
CA PRO A 152 5.20 40.27 35.26
C PRO A 152 5.44 41.79 35.21
N GLU A 153 5.90 42.31 34.09
CA GLU A 153 6.09 43.75 33.86
C GLU A 153 4.82 44.49 33.41
N GLY A 154 3.73 43.76 33.15
CA GLY A 154 2.45 44.33 32.74
C GLY A 154 2.41 44.86 31.32
N ARG A 155 3.35 44.46 30.44
CA ARG A 155 3.40 44.91 29.04
C ARG A 155 2.45 44.14 28.14
N TYR A 156 2.45 42.81 28.27
CA TYR A 156 1.60 41.93 27.47
C TYR A 156 0.48 41.29 28.29
N LEU A 157 -0.68 41.19 27.65
CA LEU A 157 -1.83 40.41 28.09
C LEU A 157 -2.00 39.22 27.13
N VAL A 158 -1.74 38.01 27.62
CA VAL A 158 -1.83 36.77 26.83
C VAL A 158 -3.21 36.15 27.02
N GLU A 159 -4.04 36.22 25.98
CA GLU A 159 -5.37 35.59 25.94
C GLU A 159 -5.27 34.16 25.41
N LEU A 160 -5.88 33.19 26.09
CA LEU A 160 -5.96 31.80 25.63
C LEU A 160 -7.21 31.60 24.76
N LYS A 161 -7.03 31.04 23.56
CA LYS A 161 -8.08 30.77 22.56
C LYS A 161 -8.79 29.42 22.74
N VAL A 162 -8.25 28.57 23.61
CA VAL A 162 -8.71 27.19 23.84
C VAL A 162 -9.53 27.10 25.13
N GLU A 163 -10.29 26.01 25.25
CA GLU A 163 -11.14 25.72 26.42
C GLU A 163 -10.78 24.39 27.09
N GLY A 164 -11.39 24.12 28.24
CA GLY A 164 -11.29 22.84 28.93
C GLY A 164 -9.87 22.45 29.35
N VAL A 165 -9.47 21.23 29.01
CA VAL A 165 -8.19 20.67 29.47
C VAL A 165 -6.99 21.27 28.74
N GLU A 166 -7.17 21.68 27.48
CA GLU A 166 -6.13 22.37 26.71
C GLU A 166 -5.87 23.77 27.27
N MET A 167 -6.92 24.51 27.62
CA MET A 167 -6.77 25.80 28.31
C MET A 167 -5.99 25.66 29.62
N SER A 168 -6.32 24.64 30.42
CA SER A 168 -5.63 24.38 31.68
C SER A 168 -4.15 24.08 31.47
N ALA A 169 -3.82 23.30 30.44
CA ALA A 169 -2.46 22.95 30.08
C ALA A 169 -1.66 24.15 29.52
N MET A 170 -2.26 24.92 28.61
CA MET A 170 -1.65 26.15 28.07
C MET A 170 -1.43 27.18 29.17
N ARG A 171 -2.41 27.35 30.06
CA ARG A 171 -2.28 28.22 31.24
C ARG A 171 -1.11 27.78 32.11
N ALA A 172 -0.97 26.48 32.39
CA ALA A 172 0.15 25.96 33.17
C ALA A 172 1.48 26.23 32.47
N LEU A 173 1.60 25.88 31.18
CA LEU A 173 2.81 26.08 30.38
C LEU A 173 3.25 27.56 30.35
N VAL A 174 2.32 28.49 30.09
CA VAL A 174 2.62 29.93 30.06
C VAL A 174 3.11 30.41 31.42
N ASN A 175 2.44 30.02 32.51
CA ASN A 175 2.88 30.39 33.86
C ASN A 175 4.24 29.78 34.21
N ASP A 176 4.48 28.53 33.81
CA ASP A 176 5.74 27.82 34.05
C ASP A 176 6.91 28.51 33.32
N LEU A 177 6.72 28.92 32.06
CA LEU A 177 7.72 29.67 31.27
C LEU A 177 7.99 31.06 31.86
N ILE A 178 6.95 31.78 32.29
CA ILE A 178 7.09 33.08 32.96
C ILE A 178 7.84 32.93 34.29
N ALA A 179 7.51 31.90 35.08
CA ALA A 179 8.12 31.66 36.38
C ALA A 179 9.60 31.24 36.26
N GLU A 180 9.96 30.47 35.23
CA GLU A 180 11.33 30.07 34.97
C GLU A 180 12.21 31.27 34.58
N ASN A 181 11.77 32.04 33.58
CA ASN A 181 12.53 33.20 33.10
C ASN A 181 11.60 34.27 32.51
N PRO A 182 11.20 35.29 33.30
CA PRO A 182 10.33 36.37 32.83
C PRO A 182 10.86 37.07 31.58
N PHE A 183 12.18 37.34 31.51
CA PHE A 183 12.77 38.07 30.38
C PHE A 183 12.77 37.27 29.07
N GLU A 184 12.86 35.94 29.15
CA GLU A 184 12.76 35.07 27.97
C GLU A 184 11.31 34.87 27.54
N ALA A 185 10.39 34.68 28.50
CA ALA A 185 8.96 34.57 28.21
C ALA A 185 8.42 35.81 27.47
N VAL A 186 8.84 37.01 27.88
CA VAL A 186 8.45 38.27 27.22
C VAL A 186 8.99 38.36 25.79
N ARG A 187 10.25 37.95 25.57
CA ARG A 187 10.83 37.88 24.22
C ARG A 187 10.09 36.87 23.34
N LEU A 188 9.70 35.73 23.92
CA LEU A 188 8.92 34.70 23.24
C LEU A 188 7.54 35.22 22.84
N PHE A 189 6.82 35.91 23.73
CA PHE A 189 5.51 36.49 23.40
C PHE A 189 5.60 37.58 22.33
N GLU A 190 6.66 38.39 22.35
CA GLU A 190 6.92 39.36 21.29
C GLU A 190 7.20 38.65 19.95
N ALA A 191 8.02 37.60 19.92
CA ALA A 191 8.25 36.81 18.72
C ALA A 191 6.95 36.20 18.17
N VAL A 192 6.12 35.60 19.03
CA VAL A 192 4.82 35.02 18.66
C VAL A 192 3.88 36.03 17.97
N ARG A 193 3.96 37.34 18.31
CA ARG A 193 3.18 38.37 17.60
C ARG A 193 3.62 38.55 16.15
N TRP A 194 4.93 38.56 15.90
CA TRP A 194 5.52 38.97 14.62
C TRP A 194 5.85 37.82 13.68
N GLU A 195 6.14 36.63 14.21
CA GLU A 195 6.56 35.47 13.43
C GLU A 195 5.48 35.03 12.42
N ILE A 196 5.91 34.62 11.23
CA ILE A 196 5.00 34.19 10.16
C ILE A 196 4.72 32.69 10.32
N PRO A 197 3.44 32.24 10.43
CA PRO A 197 3.13 30.83 10.69
C PRO A 197 3.79 29.85 9.71
N SER A 198 3.84 30.19 8.42
CA SER A 198 4.44 29.33 7.40
C SER A 198 5.96 29.24 7.49
N GLU A 199 6.64 30.28 7.99
CA GLU A 199 8.10 30.26 8.16
C GLU A 199 8.49 29.42 9.38
N LEU A 200 7.71 29.52 10.47
CA LEU A 200 7.86 28.67 11.65
C LEU A 200 7.64 27.18 11.31
N GLU A 201 6.54 26.87 10.64
CA GLU A 201 6.21 25.48 10.29
C GLU A 201 7.27 24.85 9.36
N GLU A 202 7.72 25.58 8.33
CA GLU A 202 8.77 25.09 7.42
C GLU A 202 10.10 24.87 8.17
N THR A 203 10.50 25.80 9.04
CA THR A 203 11.75 25.67 9.82
C THR A 203 11.70 24.47 10.76
N ALA A 204 10.58 24.32 11.50
CA ALA A 204 10.34 23.16 12.35
C ALA A 204 10.34 21.85 11.55
N PHE A 205 9.74 21.86 10.35
CA PHE A 205 9.70 20.69 9.47
C PHE A 205 11.10 20.29 8.99
N GLN A 206 11.97 21.25 8.65
CA GLN A 206 13.36 20.96 8.25
C GLN A 206 14.17 20.35 9.41
N PHE A 207 14.01 20.87 10.63
CA PHE A 207 14.66 20.29 11.81
C PHE A 207 14.19 18.87 12.10
N ARG A 208 12.87 18.64 12.07
CA ARG A 208 12.29 17.29 12.17
C ARG A 208 12.85 16.38 11.10
N ARG A 209 12.86 16.81 9.83
CA ARG A 209 13.35 16.00 8.71
C ARG A 209 14.81 15.59 8.89
N ALA A 210 15.67 16.49 9.36
CA ALA A 210 17.06 16.17 9.65
C ALA A 210 17.18 15.08 10.74
N ARG A 211 16.38 15.18 11.81
CA ARG A 211 16.38 14.17 12.88
C ARG A 211 15.79 12.84 12.45
N LEU A 212 14.73 12.84 11.63
CA LEU A 212 14.20 11.61 11.04
C LEU A 212 15.27 10.95 10.14
N ALA A 213 16.09 11.72 9.43
CA ALA A 213 17.22 11.16 8.68
C ALA A 213 18.25 10.48 9.59
N ASP A 214 18.54 11.05 10.76
CA ASP A 214 19.40 10.44 11.78
C ASP A 214 18.80 9.12 12.34
N LEU A 215 17.47 8.99 12.36
CA LEU A 215 16.75 7.76 12.70
C LEU A 215 16.69 6.74 11.55
N GLY A 216 17.31 7.05 10.41
CA GLY A 216 17.35 6.16 9.23
C GLY A 216 16.14 6.29 8.32
N PHE A 217 15.39 7.39 8.37
CA PHE A 217 14.38 7.72 7.35
C PHE A 217 15.03 8.51 6.20
N PRO A 218 15.22 7.91 5.02
CA PRO A 218 15.93 8.56 3.94
C PRO A 218 15.13 9.71 3.30
N SER A 219 15.78 10.47 2.42
CA SER A 219 15.08 11.46 1.60
C SER A 219 14.05 10.79 0.68
N LEU A 220 13.02 11.53 0.23
CA LEU A 220 12.02 10.99 -0.70
C LEU A 220 12.66 10.51 -2.01
N GLU A 221 13.72 11.18 -2.49
CA GLU A 221 14.44 10.77 -3.70
C GLU A 221 15.12 9.42 -3.51
N ASP A 222 15.87 9.25 -2.43
CA ASP A 222 16.57 8.00 -2.10
C ASP A 222 15.58 6.85 -1.84
N ALA A 223 14.48 7.15 -1.18
CA ALA A 223 13.37 6.24 -0.94
C ALA A 223 12.74 5.77 -2.26
N LEU A 224 12.48 6.68 -3.21
CA LEU A 224 11.95 6.33 -4.52
C LEU A 224 12.94 5.51 -5.35
N ALA A 225 14.25 5.71 -5.18
CA ALA A 225 15.28 4.91 -5.84
C ALA A 225 15.25 3.42 -5.43
N LEU A 226 14.66 3.08 -4.28
CA LEU A 226 14.39 1.68 -3.90
C LEU A 226 13.44 0.98 -4.88
N PHE A 227 12.51 1.72 -5.50
CA PHE A 227 11.58 1.22 -6.51
C PHE A 227 12.12 1.37 -7.95
N SER A 228 13.43 1.48 -8.12
CA SER A 228 14.04 1.49 -9.45
C SER A 228 14.08 0.08 -10.06
N ARG A 229 13.92 0.02 -11.38
CA ARG A 229 14.13 -1.21 -12.15
C ARG A 229 15.61 -1.58 -12.09
N VAL A 230 15.90 -2.87 -11.88
CA VAL A 230 17.26 -3.38 -11.93
C VAL A 230 17.44 -4.54 -12.90
N ASP A 231 18.69 -4.86 -13.24
CA ASP A 231 19.01 -6.09 -13.96
C ASP A 231 18.81 -7.31 -13.04
N VAL A 232 17.83 -8.14 -13.38
CA VAL A 232 17.52 -9.35 -12.63
C VAL A 232 18.46 -10.47 -13.09
N PRO A 233 19.29 -11.05 -12.20
CA PRO A 233 20.17 -12.15 -12.57
C PRO A 233 19.35 -13.37 -13.02
N PRO A 234 19.92 -14.23 -13.89
CA PRO A 234 19.24 -15.46 -14.27
C PRO A 234 18.97 -16.31 -13.04
N ARG A 235 17.76 -16.89 -12.97
CA ARG A 235 17.38 -17.77 -11.86
C ARG A 235 18.33 -18.97 -11.83
N PRO A 236 18.97 -19.29 -10.68
CA PRO A 236 19.83 -20.46 -10.58
C PRO A 236 19.05 -21.73 -10.92
N THR A 237 19.65 -22.59 -11.74
CA THR A 237 19.15 -23.94 -12.00
C THR A 237 19.53 -24.83 -10.82
N GLY A 238 18.78 -24.75 -9.73
CA GLY A 238 18.88 -25.69 -8.62
C GLY A 238 18.10 -26.96 -8.92
N GLY A 239 18.71 -28.14 -8.74
CA GLY A 239 18.09 -29.46 -8.92
C GLY A 239 16.98 -29.82 -7.93
N GLY A 240 16.28 -28.82 -7.38
CA GLY A 240 15.01 -29.04 -6.74
C GLY A 240 14.00 -29.39 -7.83
N THR A 241 13.32 -30.52 -7.68
CA THR A 241 12.02 -30.70 -8.34
C THR A 241 11.25 -29.38 -8.26
N PRO A 242 10.65 -28.85 -9.35
CA PRO A 242 9.69 -27.77 -9.22
C PRO A 242 8.76 -28.23 -8.12
N ALA A 243 8.55 -27.41 -7.09
CA ALA A 243 7.77 -27.77 -5.93
C ALA A 243 6.30 -28.04 -6.34
N LEU A 244 6.08 -29.18 -6.97
CA LEU A 244 4.90 -30.01 -6.96
C LEU A 244 4.83 -30.76 -5.60
N THR A 245 5.80 -30.54 -4.72
CA THR A 245 5.89 -31.04 -3.36
C THR A 245 5.97 -29.89 -2.34
N ALA A 246 4.97 -29.02 -2.37
CA ALA A 246 4.43 -28.45 -1.14
C ALA A 246 2.92 -28.52 -1.26
N SER A 247 2.38 -29.72 -1.12
CA SER A 247 1.04 -29.86 -0.55
C SER A 247 1.09 -29.23 0.85
N GLY A 248 0.81 -27.92 0.96
CA GLY A 248 0.22 -27.37 2.19
C GLY A 248 0.86 -26.17 2.90
N GLY A 249 1.87 -25.46 2.39
CA GLY A 249 2.43 -24.32 3.14
C GLY A 249 3.01 -23.17 2.30
N HIS A 250 2.76 -21.94 2.73
CA HIS A 250 3.49 -20.75 2.29
C HIS A 250 4.91 -20.80 2.88
N VAL A 251 5.95 -20.69 2.04
CA VAL A 251 7.35 -20.65 2.48
C VAL A 251 7.72 -19.20 2.75
N ASP A 252 8.07 -18.87 4.00
CA ASP A 252 8.60 -17.56 4.36
C ASP A 252 10.11 -17.53 4.05
N TYR A 253 10.46 -17.00 2.89
CA TYR A 253 11.85 -16.89 2.46
C TYR A 253 12.63 -15.88 3.30
N LEU A 254 11.97 -14.85 3.85
CA LEU A 254 12.63 -13.89 4.73
C LEU A 254 13.03 -14.57 6.04
N GLU A 255 12.12 -15.32 6.66
CA GLU A 255 12.45 -16.13 7.84
C GLU A 255 13.59 -17.12 7.56
N ALA A 256 13.53 -17.81 6.41
CA ALA A 256 14.59 -18.74 6.01
C ALA A 256 15.95 -18.04 5.83
N ALA A 257 15.96 -16.80 5.33
CA ALA A 257 17.18 -16.02 5.10
C ALA A 257 17.89 -15.65 6.41
N PHE A 258 17.12 -15.42 7.49
CA PHE A 258 17.66 -15.13 8.82
C PHE A 258 18.08 -16.37 9.61
N ARG A 259 17.94 -17.58 9.04
CA ARG A 259 18.39 -18.83 9.65
C ARG A 259 19.90 -18.99 9.51
N ASP A 260 20.55 -19.59 10.50
CA ASP A 260 21.99 -19.93 10.47
C ASP A 260 22.93 -18.74 10.19
N LEU A 261 22.46 -17.51 10.46
CA LEU A 261 23.28 -16.31 10.54
C LEU A 261 23.95 -16.25 11.92
N SER A 262 25.23 -15.89 11.94
CA SER A 262 25.92 -15.46 13.17
C SER A 262 25.28 -14.20 13.75
N ASP A 263 25.57 -13.88 15.00
CA ASP A 263 24.97 -12.70 15.67
C ASP A 263 25.31 -11.40 14.94
N VAL A 264 26.55 -11.26 14.44
CA VAL A 264 26.97 -10.08 13.68
C VAL A 264 26.26 -9.99 12.32
N GLU A 265 26.13 -11.11 11.60
CA GLU A 265 25.39 -11.15 10.33
C GLU A 265 23.91 -10.83 10.53
N ARG A 266 23.29 -11.39 11.57
CA ARG A 266 21.91 -11.10 11.95
C ARG A 266 21.73 -9.62 12.26
N MET A 267 22.63 -9.03 13.04
CA MET A 267 22.59 -7.61 13.37
C MET A 267 22.67 -6.71 12.13
N ASN A 268 23.57 -7.03 11.21
CA ASN A 268 23.70 -6.27 9.96
C ASN A 268 22.44 -6.40 9.09
N ALA A 269 21.89 -7.62 8.97
CA ALA A 269 20.67 -7.86 8.20
C ALA A 269 19.44 -7.17 8.82
N GLU A 270 19.34 -7.09 10.15
CA GLU A 270 18.28 -6.34 10.84
C GLU A 270 18.39 -4.83 10.58
N ASP A 271 19.62 -4.30 10.57
CA ASP A 271 19.88 -2.88 10.29
C ASP A 271 19.53 -2.55 8.81
N GLU A 272 19.92 -3.40 7.85
CA GLU A 272 19.52 -3.26 6.44
C GLU A 272 18.00 -3.41 6.24
N LEU A 273 17.34 -4.31 6.97
CA LEU A 273 15.90 -4.50 6.90
C LEU A 273 15.16 -3.23 7.37
N ARG A 274 15.65 -2.58 8.43
CA ARG A 274 15.13 -1.31 8.92
C ARG A 274 15.29 -0.21 7.88
N GLU A 275 16.46 -0.12 7.23
CA GLU A 275 16.70 0.84 6.16
C GLU A 275 15.71 0.65 5.00
N VAL A 276 15.51 -0.59 4.54
CA VAL A 276 14.54 -0.91 3.49
C VAL A 276 13.11 -0.56 3.92
N ALA A 277 12.72 -0.90 5.15
CA ALA A 277 11.38 -0.60 5.64
C ALA A 277 11.10 0.90 5.74
N ASN A 278 12.04 1.67 6.29
CA ASN A 278 11.96 3.13 6.37
C ASN A 278 11.90 3.76 4.98
N ALA A 279 12.71 3.28 4.04
CA ALA A 279 12.67 3.74 2.65
C ALA A 279 11.31 3.46 1.97
N VAL A 280 10.70 2.28 2.20
CA VAL A 280 9.35 2.02 1.68
C VAL A 280 8.31 2.93 2.32
N LEU A 281 8.39 3.18 3.62
CA LEU A 281 7.46 4.07 4.33
C LEU A 281 7.49 5.49 3.75
N VAL A 282 8.69 6.05 3.58
CA VAL A 282 8.89 7.37 2.98
C VAL A 282 8.40 7.40 1.53
N ALA A 283 8.70 6.38 0.72
CA ALA A 283 8.30 6.31 -0.68
C ALA A 283 6.78 6.20 -0.89
N GLU A 284 6.06 5.68 0.10
CA GLU A 284 4.59 5.63 0.13
C GLU A 284 3.96 6.82 0.86
N LEU A 285 4.77 7.82 1.24
CA LEU A 285 4.34 9.02 1.97
C LEU A 285 3.60 8.67 3.28
N GLY A 286 3.99 7.55 3.90
CA GLY A 286 3.50 7.16 5.22
C GLY A 286 4.24 7.93 6.31
N ASP A 287 3.53 8.26 7.38
CA ASP A 287 4.12 8.95 8.53
C ASP A 287 4.83 7.92 9.44
N PRO A 288 6.10 8.14 9.84
CA PRO A 288 6.78 7.34 10.86
C PRO A 288 5.98 7.16 12.16
N GLY A 289 5.13 8.12 12.51
CA GLY A 289 4.27 8.06 13.69
C GLY A 289 3.05 7.14 13.58
N ASP A 290 2.64 6.76 12.36
CA ASP A 290 1.45 5.95 12.09
C ASP A 290 1.81 4.45 12.11
N LEU A 291 1.50 3.77 13.21
CA LEU A 291 1.76 2.33 13.37
C LEU A 291 1.04 1.47 12.32
N ASP A 292 -0.14 1.88 11.83
CA ASP A 292 -0.84 1.11 10.82
C ASP A 292 -0.19 1.30 9.44
N ALA A 293 0.36 2.48 9.14
CA ALA A 293 1.22 2.68 7.98
C ALA A 293 2.48 1.81 8.06
N VAL A 294 3.17 1.79 9.21
CA VAL A 294 4.35 0.97 9.45
C VAL A 294 4.05 -0.52 9.25
N ARG A 295 2.92 -1.02 9.80
CA ARG A 295 2.49 -2.43 9.62
C ARG A 295 2.23 -2.76 8.15
N ARG A 296 1.45 -1.93 7.44
CA ARG A 296 1.17 -2.13 6.00
C ARG A 296 2.45 -2.14 5.16
N VAL A 297 3.39 -1.27 5.48
CA VAL A 297 4.70 -1.20 4.81
C VAL A 297 5.53 -2.45 5.09
N GLY A 298 5.53 -2.94 6.32
CA GLY A 298 6.21 -4.17 6.70
C GLY A 298 5.75 -5.38 5.87
N GLU A 299 4.44 -5.47 5.57
CA GLU A 299 3.91 -6.50 4.67
C GLU A 299 4.49 -6.38 3.25
N TRP A 300 4.59 -5.16 2.71
CA TRP A 300 5.13 -4.96 1.37
C TRP A 300 6.63 -5.28 1.29
N VAL A 301 7.38 -4.88 2.32
CA VAL A 301 8.80 -5.21 2.46
C VAL A 301 8.97 -6.72 2.46
N ARG A 302 8.21 -7.43 3.30
CA ARG A 302 8.23 -8.90 3.34
C ARG A 302 7.89 -9.51 1.99
N ASP A 303 6.83 -9.03 1.33
CA ASP A 303 6.35 -9.57 0.05
C ASP A 303 7.42 -9.42 -1.05
N TYR A 304 8.01 -8.22 -1.23
CA TYR A 304 9.04 -8.01 -2.25
C TYR A 304 10.37 -8.70 -1.91
N LEU A 305 10.80 -8.70 -0.64
CA LEU A 305 11.98 -9.45 -0.24
C LEU A 305 11.79 -10.95 -0.48
N SER A 306 10.61 -11.50 -0.17
CA SER A 306 10.31 -12.90 -0.40
C SER A 306 10.35 -13.26 -1.87
N LEU A 307 9.79 -12.42 -2.75
CA LEU A 307 9.89 -12.60 -4.21
C LEU A 307 11.34 -12.57 -4.71
N GLY A 308 12.14 -11.62 -4.20
CA GLY A 308 13.55 -11.49 -4.54
C GLY A 308 14.35 -12.72 -4.11
N LEU A 309 14.17 -13.17 -2.87
CA LEU A 309 14.82 -14.36 -2.31
C LEU A 309 14.39 -15.64 -3.01
N GLU A 310 13.09 -15.83 -3.29
CA GLU A 310 12.59 -16.99 -4.03
C GLU A 310 13.25 -17.07 -5.41
N HIS A 311 13.43 -15.93 -6.09
CA HIS A 311 14.10 -15.87 -7.38
C HIS A 311 15.60 -16.16 -7.28
N LEU A 312 16.30 -15.49 -6.36
CA LEU A 312 17.76 -15.59 -6.19
C LEU A 312 18.22 -16.96 -5.68
N THR A 313 17.38 -17.65 -4.89
CA THR A 313 17.67 -19.01 -4.42
C THR A 313 17.32 -20.10 -5.42
N GLY A 314 16.61 -19.76 -6.50
CA GLY A 314 16.02 -20.73 -7.41
C GLY A 314 14.81 -21.47 -6.82
N GLY A 315 14.25 -21.00 -5.70
CA GLY A 315 13.14 -21.62 -4.97
C GLY A 315 13.58 -22.58 -3.86
N ASP A 316 14.86 -22.55 -3.47
CA ASP A 316 15.42 -23.36 -2.39
C ASP A 316 15.67 -22.50 -1.14
N PRO A 317 14.80 -22.55 -0.11
CA PRO A 317 14.92 -21.69 1.07
C PRO A 317 16.21 -21.93 1.86
N ALA A 318 16.87 -23.09 1.73
CA ALA A 318 18.13 -23.37 2.42
C ALA A 318 19.29 -22.48 1.94
N LYS A 319 19.19 -21.89 0.75
CA LYS A 319 20.19 -20.99 0.18
C LYS A 319 19.98 -19.52 0.54
N ALA A 320 18.85 -19.19 1.17
CA ALA A 320 18.50 -17.81 1.49
C ALA A 320 19.54 -17.09 2.39
N PRO A 321 20.17 -17.77 3.38
CA PRO A 321 21.24 -17.14 4.18
C PRO A 321 22.47 -16.75 3.35
N GLU A 322 22.87 -17.59 2.39
CA GLU A 322 23.98 -17.28 1.47
C GLU A 322 23.65 -16.06 0.60
N VAL A 323 22.41 -15.95 0.12
CA VAL A 323 21.97 -14.77 -0.64
C VAL A 323 22.09 -13.49 0.17
N LEU A 324 21.75 -13.49 1.47
CA LEU A 324 21.93 -12.30 2.32
C LEU A 324 23.39 -11.96 2.59
N ARG A 325 24.29 -12.95 2.64
CA ARG A 325 25.73 -12.70 2.78
C ARG A 325 26.32 -12.02 1.54
N ASP A 326 25.82 -12.37 0.36
CA ASP A 326 26.36 -11.91 -0.92
C ASP A 326 25.64 -10.70 -1.51
N THR A 327 24.39 -10.44 -1.08
CA THR A 327 23.51 -9.43 -1.69
C THR A 327 22.79 -8.59 -0.63
N PRO A 328 22.97 -7.25 -0.64
CA PRO A 328 22.25 -6.37 0.28
C PRO A 328 20.73 -6.47 0.12
N LEU A 329 19.97 -6.34 1.21
CA LEU A 329 18.50 -6.42 1.22
C LEU A 329 17.85 -5.40 0.29
N ARG A 330 18.45 -4.21 0.14
CA ARG A 330 18.03 -3.21 -0.85
C ARG A 330 17.99 -3.80 -2.27
N ARG A 331 19.01 -4.57 -2.65
CA ARG A 331 19.09 -5.21 -3.97
C ARG A 331 18.11 -6.37 -4.10
N VAL A 332 17.96 -7.18 -3.04
CA VAL A 332 16.96 -8.26 -2.99
C VAL A 332 15.55 -7.71 -3.20
N PHE A 333 15.21 -6.61 -2.51
CA PHE A 333 13.94 -5.91 -2.66
C PHE A 333 13.74 -5.42 -4.10
N GLN A 334 14.74 -4.76 -4.69
CA GLN A 334 14.69 -4.27 -6.07
C GLN A 334 14.48 -5.39 -7.09
N VAL A 335 15.09 -6.57 -6.88
CA VAL A 335 14.85 -7.75 -7.71
C VAL A 335 13.39 -8.19 -7.61
N GLY A 336 12.86 -8.36 -6.39
CA GLY A 336 11.47 -8.74 -6.16
C GLY A 336 10.47 -7.74 -6.78
N PHE A 337 10.70 -6.45 -6.60
CA PHE A 337 9.89 -5.41 -7.23
C PHE A 337 9.99 -5.45 -8.75
N THR A 338 11.20 -5.62 -9.30
CA THR A 338 11.42 -5.63 -10.76
C THR A 338 10.68 -6.78 -11.44
N LEU A 339 10.57 -7.96 -10.81
CA LEU A 339 9.79 -9.07 -11.34
C LEU A 339 8.32 -8.68 -11.57
N THR A 340 7.72 -7.96 -10.62
CA THR A 340 6.35 -7.45 -10.78
C THR A 340 6.25 -6.32 -11.82
N LEU A 341 7.30 -5.50 -11.92
CA LEU A 341 7.38 -4.38 -12.87
C LEU A 341 7.49 -4.86 -14.33
N GLN A 342 8.13 -6.00 -14.57
CA GLN A 342 8.16 -6.63 -15.91
C GLN A 342 6.75 -6.99 -16.40
N LEU A 343 5.87 -7.45 -15.51
CA LEU A 343 4.46 -7.69 -15.83
C LEU A 343 3.74 -6.40 -16.18
N LYS A 344 3.94 -5.34 -15.39
CA LYS A 344 3.38 -4.02 -15.66
C LYS A 344 3.82 -3.49 -17.02
N TYR A 345 5.10 -3.59 -17.37
CA TYR A 345 5.58 -3.13 -18.68
C TYR A 345 4.96 -3.91 -19.84
N ARG A 346 4.75 -5.21 -19.69
CA ARG A 346 4.03 -6.00 -20.69
C ARG A 346 2.56 -5.57 -20.78
N ALA A 347 1.87 -5.38 -19.65
CA ALA A 347 0.48 -4.90 -19.63
C ALA A 347 0.32 -3.49 -20.20
N ASP A 348 1.21 -2.55 -19.86
CA ASP A 348 1.22 -1.20 -20.39
C ASP A 348 1.54 -1.18 -21.90
N ARG A 349 2.40 -2.09 -22.38
CA ARG A 349 2.65 -2.26 -23.81
C ARG A 349 1.44 -2.82 -24.54
N LEU A 350 0.73 -3.79 -23.96
CA LEU A 350 -0.52 -4.29 -24.52
C LEU A 350 -1.57 -3.17 -24.60
N PHE A 351 -1.69 -2.33 -23.57
CA PHE A 351 -2.63 -1.20 -23.57
C PHE A 351 -2.28 -0.06 -24.55
N LYS A 352 -1.05 -0.05 -25.08
CA LYS A 352 -0.64 0.83 -26.17
C LYS A 352 -0.82 0.19 -27.55
N ALA A 353 -1.06 -1.12 -27.62
CA ALA A 353 -1.31 -1.79 -28.88
C ALA A 353 -2.65 -1.28 -29.46
N PRO A 354 -2.74 -1.13 -30.79
CA PRO A 354 -4.04 -0.93 -31.41
C PRO A 354 -4.94 -2.11 -31.03
N PHE A 355 -6.26 -1.89 -31.03
CA PHE A 355 -7.23 -2.97 -30.78
C PHE A 355 -7.30 -3.57 -29.38
N VAL A 356 -6.53 -3.10 -28.40
CA VAL A 356 -6.66 -3.59 -27.02
C VAL A 356 -8.02 -3.25 -26.41
N LYS A 357 -8.64 -2.15 -26.85
CA LYS A 357 -9.96 -1.69 -26.42
C LYS A 357 -10.70 -1.01 -27.57
N LEU A 358 -12.02 -1.06 -27.54
CA LEU A 358 -12.91 -0.29 -28.41
C LEU A 358 -13.88 0.50 -27.54
N ASP A 359 -14.06 1.80 -27.80
CA ASP A 359 -14.92 2.68 -27.02
C ASP A 359 -14.69 2.56 -25.51
N ASP A 360 -13.40 2.56 -25.12
CA ASP A 360 -12.91 2.35 -23.75
C ASP A 360 -13.15 0.97 -23.12
N VAL A 361 -13.78 0.02 -23.82
CA VAL A 361 -13.99 -1.36 -23.35
C VAL A 361 -12.83 -2.26 -23.79
N PRO A 362 -12.07 -2.88 -22.87
CA PRO A 362 -11.01 -3.83 -23.21
C PRO A 362 -11.57 -5.04 -23.96
N LEU A 363 -10.93 -5.45 -25.06
CA LEU A 363 -11.29 -6.64 -25.84
C LEU A 363 -10.72 -7.92 -25.22
N VAL A 364 -10.98 -8.12 -23.94
CA VAL A 364 -10.58 -9.31 -23.17
C VAL A 364 -11.70 -9.71 -22.22
N LEU A 365 -11.73 -10.98 -21.82
CA LEU A 365 -12.68 -11.48 -20.83
C LEU A 365 -12.44 -10.81 -19.46
N PRO A 366 -13.45 -10.79 -18.57
CA PRO A 366 -13.37 -10.05 -17.31
C PRO A 366 -12.20 -10.43 -16.39
N GLU A 367 -11.82 -11.72 -16.32
CA GLU A 367 -10.66 -12.17 -15.50
C GLU A 367 -9.35 -11.55 -16.00
N GLU A 368 -9.12 -11.59 -17.31
CA GLU A 368 -7.95 -10.98 -17.93
C GLU A 368 -8.00 -9.45 -17.85
N ALA A 369 -9.17 -8.81 -18.00
CA ALA A 369 -9.33 -7.36 -17.82
C ALA A 369 -8.91 -6.91 -16.41
N ALA A 370 -9.40 -7.59 -15.37
CA ALA A 370 -9.05 -7.30 -13.98
C ALA A 370 -7.56 -7.49 -13.72
N ALA A 371 -6.95 -8.53 -14.30
CA ALA A 371 -5.51 -8.76 -14.20
C ALA A 371 -4.71 -7.61 -14.83
N LEU A 372 -5.08 -7.15 -16.03
CA LEU A 372 -4.39 -6.03 -16.66
C LEU A 372 -4.53 -4.73 -15.84
N GLU A 373 -5.71 -4.45 -15.31
CA GLU A 373 -5.93 -3.28 -14.45
C GLU A 373 -5.06 -3.33 -13.19
N ALA A 374 -5.05 -4.47 -12.49
CA ALA A 374 -4.24 -4.68 -11.29
C ALA A 374 -2.73 -4.52 -11.55
N LEU A 375 -2.23 -5.07 -12.66
CA LEU A 375 -0.82 -4.97 -13.05
C LEU A 375 -0.40 -3.53 -13.39
N ARG A 376 -1.34 -2.71 -13.90
CA ARG A 376 -1.03 -1.34 -14.34
C ARG A 376 -1.05 -0.29 -13.23
N ARG A 377 -1.40 -0.65 -11.99
CA ARG A 377 -1.31 0.24 -10.80
C ARG A 377 0.12 0.77 -10.58
N LYS A 378 0.27 1.85 -9.79
CA LYS A 378 1.57 2.47 -9.44
C LYS A 378 2.56 1.42 -8.90
N ARG A 379 2.06 0.56 -8.02
CA ARG A 379 2.72 -0.67 -7.58
C ARG A 379 1.94 -1.84 -8.20
N PRO A 380 2.56 -2.70 -9.02
CA PRO A 380 1.83 -3.79 -9.66
C PRO A 380 1.19 -4.71 -8.62
N ARG A 381 -0.07 -5.07 -8.84
CA ARG A 381 -0.84 -5.96 -7.96
C ARG A 381 -1.37 -7.16 -8.74
N ARG A 382 -1.78 -8.18 -8.00
CA ARG A 382 -2.44 -9.37 -8.52
C ARG A 382 -3.96 -9.24 -8.36
N ALA A 383 -4.69 -9.48 -9.45
CA ALA A 383 -6.13 -9.61 -9.39
C ALA A 383 -6.55 -10.93 -8.70
N LEU A 384 -7.64 -10.88 -7.94
CA LEU A 384 -8.30 -12.07 -7.41
C LEU A 384 -9.36 -12.57 -8.40
N ARG A 385 -9.64 -13.88 -8.38
CA ARG A 385 -10.68 -14.48 -9.23
C ARG A 385 -12.10 -14.14 -8.81
N VAL A 386 -12.27 -13.48 -7.66
CA VAL A 386 -13.56 -13.06 -7.15
C VAL A 386 -13.93 -11.72 -7.80
N PRO A 387 -15.05 -11.62 -8.54
CA PRO A 387 -15.47 -10.36 -9.16
C PRO A 387 -15.58 -9.23 -8.13
N GLY A 388 -15.02 -8.06 -8.46
CA GLY A 388 -15.03 -6.89 -7.59
C GLY A 388 -14.09 -6.94 -6.38
N ALA A 389 -13.35 -8.03 -6.17
CA ALA A 389 -12.37 -8.11 -5.09
C ALA A 389 -11.16 -7.21 -5.36
N GLU A 390 -10.65 -6.58 -4.30
CA GLU A 390 -9.49 -5.71 -4.40
C GLU A 390 -8.24 -6.48 -4.82
N ALA A 391 -7.42 -5.82 -5.65
CA ALA A 391 -6.14 -6.39 -6.06
C ALA A 391 -5.14 -6.43 -4.90
N VAL A 392 -4.50 -7.58 -4.73
CA VAL A 392 -3.59 -7.87 -3.60
C VAL A 392 -2.12 -7.83 -4.03
N PRO A 393 -1.16 -7.68 -3.10
CA PRO A 393 0.26 -7.84 -3.41
C PRO A 393 0.59 -9.26 -3.94
N PHE A 394 1.74 -9.39 -4.60
CA PHE A 394 2.31 -10.68 -4.97
C PHE A 394 3.12 -11.24 -3.80
N ARG A 395 2.90 -12.50 -3.45
CA ARG A 395 3.57 -13.18 -2.33
C ARG A 395 4.48 -14.34 -2.73
N SER A 396 4.46 -14.74 -4.00
CA SER A 396 5.33 -15.80 -4.51
C SER A 396 5.51 -15.73 -6.03
N LEU A 397 6.54 -16.37 -6.56
CA LEU A 397 6.76 -16.49 -8.01
C LEU A 397 5.67 -17.32 -8.69
N ARG A 398 5.01 -18.24 -7.97
CA ARG A 398 3.83 -18.95 -8.49
C ARG A 398 2.71 -17.97 -8.84
N GLU A 399 2.51 -16.96 -8.02
CA GLU A 399 1.51 -15.91 -8.26
C GLU A 399 1.91 -15.00 -9.42
N VAL A 400 3.20 -14.66 -9.53
CA VAL A 400 3.77 -13.93 -10.68
C VAL A 400 3.53 -14.71 -11.98
N ALA A 401 3.89 -16.00 -12.02
CA ALA A 401 3.67 -16.87 -13.17
C ALA A 401 2.17 -17.00 -13.52
N GLY A 402 1.29 -17.03 -12.52
CA GLY A 402 -0.16 -16.99 -12.73
C GLY A 402 -0.62 -15.74 -13.47
N SER A 403 -0.09 -14.57 -13.09
CA SER A 403 -0.36 -13.30 -13.79
C SER A 403 0.29 -13.23 -15.17
N GLU A 404 1.46 -13.84 -15.38
CA GLU A 404 2.06 -13.99 -16.72
C GLU A 404 1.15 -14.78 -17.67
N MET A 405 0.56 -15.86 -17.18
CA MET A 405 -0.40 -16.65 -17.97
C MET A 405 -1.63 -15.83 -18.33
N LEU A 406 -2.22 -15.08 -17.38
CA LEU A 406 -3.36 -14.20 -17.66
C LEU A 406 -3.01 -13.11 -18.68
N LEU A 407 -1.79 -12.57 -18.62
CA LEU A 407 -1.32 -11.58 -19.58
C LEU A 407 -1.13 -12.17 -20.98
N ALA A 408 -0.59 -13.38 -21.10
CA ALA A 408 -0.47 -14.09 -22.37
C ALA A 408 -1.85 -14.40 -22.98
N ARG A 409 -2.85 -14.73 -22.14
CA ARG A 409 -4.24 -14.90 -22.57
C ARG A 409 -4.84 -13.59 -23.07
N ALA A 410 -4.62 -12.49 -22.36
CA ALA A 410 -5.06 -11.17 -22.80
C ALA A 410 -4.46 -10.80 -24.18
N GLU A 411 -3.15 -11.00 -24.35
CA GLU A 411 -2.46 -10.80 -25.63
C GLU A 411 -3.09 -11.65 -26.76
N GLY A 412 -3.37 -12.93 -26.49
CA GLY A 412 -4.03 -13.84 -27.42
C GLY A 412 -5.47 -13.45 -27.77
N GLN A 413 -6.25 -13.01 -26.78
CA GLN A 413 -7.64 -12.57 -26.98
C GLN A 413 -7.75 -11.31 -27.82
N VAL A 414 -6.90 -10.31 -27.55
CA VAL A 414 -6.84 -9.08 -28.35
C VAL A 414 -6.47 -9.40 -29.81
N ALA A 415 -5.47 -10.25 -30.02
CA ALA A 415 -5.07 -10.67 -31.37
C ALA A 415 -6.19 -11.46 -32.10
N ALA A 416 -6.87 -12.35 -31.38
CA ALA A 416 -7.97 -13.13 -31.95
C ALA A 416 -9.19 -12.26 -32.29
N LEU A 417 -9.69 -11.46 -31.35
CA LEU A 417 -10.83 -10.56 -31.60
C LEU A 417 -10.49 -9.51 -32.66
N GLY A 418 -9.28 -8.94 -32.65
CA GLY A 418 -8.84 -8.03 -33.69
C GLY A 418 -8.97 -8.66 -35.08
N ALA A 419 -8.53 -9.90 -35.26
CA ALA A 419 -8.66 -10.61 -36.53
C ALA A 419 -10.12 -10.97 -36.89
N LEU A 420 -10.90 -11.46 -35.92
CA LEU A 420 -12.30 -11.85 -36.12
C LEU A 420 -13.23 -10.67 -36.41
N LEU A 421 -12.87 -9.47 -35.97
CA LEU A 421 -13.62 -8.23 -36.17
C LEU A 421 -13.15 -7.42 -37.40
N GLY A 422 -12.24 -7.97 -38.23
CA GLY A 422 -11.82 -7.36 -39.48
C GLY A 422 -10.51 -6.54 -39.43
N GLY A 423 -9.79 -6.58 -38.32
CA GLY A 423 -8.39 -6.12 -38.20
C GLY A 423 -8.18 -4.60 -38.08
N ASN A 424 -9.22 -3.78 -38.19
CA ASN A 424 -9.17 -2.31 -38.05
C ASN A 424 -10.46 -1.75 -37.41
N GLU A 425 -10.39 -0.58 -36.76
CA GLU A 425 -11.44 -0.11 -35.84
C GLU A 425 -12.77 0.12 -36.55
N ASP A 426 -12.73 0.61 -37.79
CA ASP A 426 -13.92 0.85 -38.60
C ASP A 426 -14.64 -0.46 -38.97
N ALA A 427 -13.88 -1.49 -39.34
CA ALA A 427 -14.43 -2.82 -39.59
C ALA A 427 -15.06 -3.40 -38.30
N ALA A 428 -14.38 -3.26 -37.16
CA ALA A 428 -14.90 -3.74 -35.90
C ALA A 428 -16.18 -3.01 -35.48
N ARG A 429 -16.23 -1.68 -35.63
CA ARG A 429 -17.46 -0.90 -35.40
C ARG A 429 -18.60 -1.34 -36.31
N THR A 430 -18.32 -1.65 -37.57
CA THR A 430 -19.31 -2.16 -38.52
C THR A 430 -19.87 -3.53 -38.09
N VAL A 431 -19.01 -4.42 -37.60
CA VAL A 431 -19.42 -5.72 -37.05
C VAL A 431 -20.26 -5.54 -35.78
N LEU A 432 -19.81 -4.69 -34.85
CA LEU A 432 -20.50 -4.43 -33.60
C LEU A 432 -21.86 -3.73 -33.79
N ALA A 433 -22.00 -2.88 -34.80
CA ALA A 433 -23.27 -2.22 -35.12
C ALA A 433 -24.41 -3.22 -35.41
N ARG A 434 -24.09 -4.43 -35.86
CA ARG A 434 -25.08 -5.51 -36.10
C ARG A 434 -25.79 -5.98 -34.83
N PHE A 435 -25.22 -5.72 -33.65
CA PHE A 435 -25.81 -6.11 -32.37
C PHE A 435 -26.85 -5.11 -31.86
N GLY A 436 -26.91 -3.90 -32.43
CA GLY A 436 -27.89 -2.87 -32.03
C GLY A 436 -27.70 -2.29 -30.63
N VAL A 437 -26.60 -2.64 -29.95
CA VAL A 437 -26.22 -2.15 -28.63
C VAL A 437 -24.73 -1.82 -28.61
N SER A 438 -24.30 -0.96 -27.70
CA SER A 438 -22.89 -0.64 -27.49
C SER A 438 -22.11 -1.80 -26.86
N LEU A 439 -20.78 -1.79 -27.01
CA LEU A 439 -19.91 -2.90 -26.57
C LEU A 439 -19.90 -3.10 -25.05
N ASP A 440 -20.07 -2.03 -24.27
CA ASP A 440 -20.21 -2.08 -22.81
C ASP A 440 -21.47 -2.84 -22.37
N VAL A 441 -22.58 -2.66 -23.10
CA VAL A 441 -23.86 -3.37 -22.86
C VAL A 441 -23.79 -4.79 -23.41
N LEU A 442 -23.14 -4.99 -24.56
CA LEU A 442 -22.95 -6.33 -25.13
C LEU A 442 -22.06 -7.17 -24.22
N GLY A 443 -20.91 -6.65 -23.82
CA GLY A 443 -19.88 -7.37 -23.09
C GLY A 443 -19.07 -8.33 -23.98
N VAL A 444 -17.78 -8.47 -23.69
CA VAL A 444 -16.85 -9.32 -24.47
C VAL A 444 -17.26 -10.79 -24.44
N GLU A 445 -17.85 -11.26 -23.35
CA GLU A 445 -18.26 -12.67 -23.25
C GLU A 445 -19.40 -13.01 -24.21
N ARG A 446 -20.37 -12.11 -24.38
CA ARG A 446 -21.50 -12.28 -25.30
C ARG A 446 -21.06 -12.11 -26.75
N LEU A 447 -20.06 -11.25 -26.99
CA LEU A 447 -19.40 -11.14 -28.30
C LEU A 447 -18.74 -12.46 -28.70
N TRP A 448 -18.00 -13.10 -27.78
CA TRP A 448 -17.47 -14.45 -27.99
C TRP A 448 -18.57 -15.49 -28.19
N ALA A 449 -19.64 -15.46 -27.36
CA ALA A 449 -20.77 -16.37 -27.51
C ALA A 449 -21.41 -16.31 -28.90
N ALA A 450 -21.61 -15.10 -29.44
CA ALA A 450 -22.10 -14.87 -30.79
C ALA A 450 -21.15 -15.41 -31.85
N GLY A 451 -19.86 -15.03 -31.81
CA GLY A 451 -18.86 -15.48 -32.77
C GLY A 451 -18.69 -17.00 -32.80
N VAL A 452 -18.63 -17.65 -31.63
CA VAL A 452 -18.52 -19.11 -31.50
C VAL A 452 -19.79 -19.80 -32.01
N SER A 453 -20.97 -19.30 -31.65
CA SER A 453 -22.24 -19.90 -32.09
C SER A 453 -22.42 -19.81 -33.61
N MET A 454 -22.08 -18.66 -34.21
CA MET A 454 -22.13 -18.48 -35.66
C MET A 454 -21.10 -19.36 -36.37
N ALA A 455 -19.90 -19.53 -35.79
CA ALA A 455 -18.89 -20.46 -36.31
C ALA A 455 -19.38 -21.92 -36.29
N VAL A 456 -20.11 -22.35 -35.25
CA VAL A 456 -20.73 -23.69 -35.20
C VAL A 456 -21.83 -23.86 -36.25
N LEU A 457 -22.59 -22.81 -36.53
CA LEU A 457 -23.72 -22.82 -37.48
C LEU A 457 -23.29 -22.74 -38.94
N GLU A 458 -22.26 -21.95 -39.25
CA GLU A 458 -21.90 -21.57 -40.62
C GLU A 458 -20.51 -22.04 -41.05
N GLU A 459 -19.69 -22.52 -40.11
CA GLU A 459 -18.34 -23.02 -40.38
C GLU A 459 -17.43 -21.98 -41.07
N ARG A 460 -17.71 -20.70 -40.83
CA ARG A 460 -16.94 -19.54 -41.28
C ARG A 460 -16.95 -18.43 -40.22
N VAL A 461 -16.07 -17.45 -40.36
CA VAL A 461 -16.07 -16.24 -39.52
C VAL A 461 -17.22 -15.33 -39.93
N ASP A 462 -18.21 -15.17 -39.06
CA ASP A 462 -19.27 -14.15 -39.20
C ASP A 462 -19.81 -13.77 -37.81
N VAL A 463 -19.18 -12.81 -37.15
CA VAL A 463 -19.58 -12.35 -35.82
C VAL A 463 -20.83 -11.47 -35.94
N ARG A 464 -21.98 -11.99 -35.49
CA ARG A 464 -23.28 -11.30 -35.47
C ARG A 464 -24.24 -11.98 -34.49
N PRO A 465 -25.35 -11.33 -34.08
CA PRO A 465 -26.40 -11.99 -33.32
C PRO A 465 -26.89 -13.26 -34.03
N VAL A 466 -27.25 -14.28 -33.25
CA VAL A 466 -27.79 -15.53 -33.79
C VAL A 466 -29.19 -15.29 -34.36
N PRO A 467 -29.46 -15.69 -35.62
CA PRO A 467 -30.80 -15.54 -36.19
C PRO A 467 -31.85 -16.37 -35.43
N LEU A 468 -33.01 -15.78 -35.14
CA LEU A 468 -34.09 -16.44 -34.38
C LEU A 468 -34.51 -17.78 -35.01
N GLY A 469 -34.57 -17.83 -36.35
CA GLY A 469 -34.91 -19.03 -37.12
C GLY A 469 -33.87 -20.16 -37.06
N ARG A 470 -32.68 -19.91 -36.52
CA ARG A 470 -31.58 -20.90 -36.43
C ARG A 470 -31.23 -21.31 -35.00
N THR A 471 -31.94 -20.81 -34.00
CA THR A 471 -31.74 -21.16 -32.58
C THR A 471 -31.90 -22.66 -32.33
N ALA A 472 -32.86 -23.30 -33.01
CA ALA A 472 -33.09 -24.73 -32.88
C ALA A 472 -31.96 -25.58 -33.48
N GLU A 473 -31.48 -25.17 -34.65
CA GLU A 473 -30.32 -25.79 -35.29
C GLU A 473 -29.06 -25.65 -34.42
N LEU A 474 -28.86 -24.46 -33.84
CA LEU A 474 -27.74 -24.20 -32.94
C LEU A 474 -27.78 -25.14 -31.73
N GLY A 475 -28.93 -25.23 -31.05
CA GLY A 475 -29.10 -26.12 -29.91
C GLY A 475 -28.82 -27.59 -30.25
N GLN A 476 -29.27 -28.07 -31.42
CA GLN A 476 -28.95 -29.42 -31.91
C GLN A 476 -27.47 -29.61 -32.21
N ARG A 477 -26.75 -28.58 -32.67
CA ARG A 477 -25.30 -28.65 -32.97
C ARG A 477 -24.43 -28.51 -31.73
N LEU A 478 -24.92 -27.85 -30.68
CA LEU A 478 -24.19 -27.59 -29.43
C LEU A 478 -24.39 -28.69 -28.39
N PHE A 479 -25.64 -29.10 -28.15
CA PHE A 479 -26.01 -29.85 -26.96
C PHE A 479 -26.47 -31.28 -27.26
N GLU A 480 -26.22 -32.18 -26.31
CA GLU A 480 -26.70 -33.55 -26.27
C GLU A 480 -26.86 -34.03 -24.82
N GLY A 481 -27.38 -35.23 -24.61
CA GLY A 481 -27.62 -35.79 -23.28
C GLY A 481 -29.04 -35.54 -22.77
N THR A 482 -29.19 -35.39 -21.45
CA THR A 482 -30.47 -35.14 -20.78
C THR A 482 -30.44 -33.82 -20.01
N PRO A 483 -31.59 -33.22 -19.64
CA PRO A 483 -31.61 -31.97 -18.87
C PRO A 483 -30.82 -32.03 -17.55
N GLU A 484 -30.75 -33.18 -16.91
CA GLU A 484 -30.04 -33.43 -15.63
C GLU A 484 -28.55 -33.70 -15.84
N SER A 485 -28.13 -33.99 -17.07
CA SER A 485 -26.74 -34.28 -17.44
C SER A 485 -26.45 -33.78 -18.85
N PRO A 486 -26.53 -32.45 -19.07
CA PRO A 486 -26.29 -31.86 -20.38
C PRO A 486 -24.82 -32.03 -20.75
N ARG A 487 -24.55 -32.33 -22.02
CA ARG A 487 -23.19 -32.42 -22.56
C ARG A 487 -23.05 -31.60 -23.84
N LEU A 488 -21.83 -31.11 -24.08
CA LEU A 488 -21.46 -30.54 -25.37
C LEU A 488 -21.19 -31.67 -26.37
N ARG A 489 -21.67 -31.50 -27.61
CA ARG A 489 -21.28 -32.39 -28.70
C ARG A 489 -19.80 -32.21 -29.00
N ALA A 490 -19.07 -33.32 -29.18
CA ALA A 490 -17.64 -33.29 -29.54
C ALA A 490 -17.37 -32.40 -30.78
N SER A 491 -18.23 -32.51 -31.80
CA SER A 491 -18.15 -31.72 -33.03
C SER A 491 -18.33 -30.21 -32.86
N ALA A 492 -18.87 -29.72 -31.72
CA ALA A 492 -19.13 -28.30 -31.54
C ALA A 492 -17.83 -27.49 -31.43
N ALA A 493 -16.92 -27.92 -30.56
CA ALA A 493 -15.61 -27.29 -30.40
C ALA A 493 -14.77 -27.41 -31.69
N GLU A 494 -14.79 -28.58 -32.33
CA GLU A 494 -14.09 -28.83 -33.59
C GLU A 494 -14.54 -27.88 -34.71
N ARG A 495 -15.86 -27.74 -34.93
CA ARG A 495 -16.42 -26.81 -35.92
C ARG A 495 -16.03 -25.36 -35.63
N ALA A 496 -16.19 -24.92 -34.39
CA ALA A 496 -15.86 -23.54 -34.01
C ALA A 496 -14.37 -23.24 -34.22
N VAL A 497 -13.49 -24.12 -33.74
CA VAL A 497 -12.03 -23.93 -33.88
C VAL A 497 -11.62 -23.99 -35.36
N ALA A 498 -12.13 -24.94 -36.14
CA ALA A 498 -11.81 -25.07 -37.56
C ALA A 498 -12.24 -23.84 -38.38
N ALA A 499 -13.40 -23.26 -38.05
CA ALA A 499 -13.93 -22.08 -38.71
C ALA A 499 -13.17 -20.79 -38.35
N LEU A 500 -12.79 -20.62 -37.07
CA LEU A 500 -12.18 -19.38 -36.57
C LEU A 500 -10.65 -19.34 -36.73
N SER A 501 -9.95 -20.48 -36.58
CA SER A 501 -8.48 -20.53 -36.58
C SER A 501 -7.79 -20.00 -37.84
N PRO A 502 -8.34 -20.17 -39.07
CA PRO A 502 -7.70 -19.65 -40.28
C PRO A 502 -7.58 -18.12 -40.32
N ALA A 503 -8.50 -17.40 -39.67
CA ALA A 503 -8.47 -15.95 -39.60
C ALA A 503 -7.53 -15.43 -38.50
N VAL A 504 -7.22 -16.26 -37.50
CA VAL A 504 -6.48 -15.85 -36.30
C VAL A 504 -4.96 -16.12 -36.45
N PRO A 505 -4.09 -15.18 -36.04
CA PRO A 505 -2.64 -15.37 -36.05
C PRO A 505 -2.22 -16.63 -35.28
N GLU A 506 -1.17 -17.31 -35.74
CA GLU A 506 -0.71 -18.58 -35.17
C GLU A 506 -0.45 -18.49 -33.66
N ALA A 507 0.18 -17.41 -33.20
CA ALA A 507 0.47 -17.15 -31.78
C ALA A 507 -0.78 -17.05 -30.89
N ALA A 508 -1.95 -16.73 -31.45
CA ALA A 508 -3.21 -16.58 -30.72
C ALA A 508 -4.12 -17.81 -30.80
N ARG A 509 -3.77 -18.84 -31.58
CA ARG A 509 -4.63 -20.01 -31.79
C ARG A 509 -4.84 -20.86 -30.55
N GLU A 510 -3.83 -20.99 -29.69
CA GLU A 510 -4.00 -21.72 -28.41
C GLU A 510 -5.02 -21.02 -27.51
N GLU A 511 -4.95 -19.70 -27.40
CA GLU A 511 -5.92 -18.94 -26.62
C GLU A 511 -7.31 -18.94 -27.26
N LEU A 512 -7.41 -18.87 -28.59
CA LEU A 512 -8.67 -19.04 -29.30
C LEU A 512 -9.35 -20.37 -28.92
N ARG A 513 -8.60 -21.50 -28.92
CA ARG A 513 -9.15 -22.80 -28.52
C ARG A 513 -9.63 -22.80 -27.07
N ARG A 514 -8.86 -22.19 -26.16
CA ARG A 514 -9.26 -22.03 -24.76
C ARG A 514 -10.57 -21.26 -24.64
N VAL A 515 -10.65 -20.09 -25.28
CA VAL A 515 -11.83 -19.22 -25.21
C VAL A 515 -13.05 -19.89 -25.82
N VAL A 516 -12.91 -20.56 -26.97
CA VAL A 516 -14.00 -21.36 -27.56
C VAL A 516 -14.54 -22.38 -26.55
N ASN A 517 -13.66 -23.13 -25.87
CA ASN A 517 -14.08 -24.11 -24.87
C ASN A 517 -14.74 -23.48 -23.64
N VAL A 518 -14.21 -22.35 -23.14
CA VAL A 518 -14.79 -21.60 -22.02
C VAL A 518 -16.18 -21.07 -22.39
N THR A 519 -16.33 -20.49 -23.59
CA THR A 519 -17.60 -19.99 -24.11
C THR A 519 -18.62 -21.12 -24.27
N LEU A 520 -18.23 -22.24 -24.87
CA LEU A 520 -19.12 -23.40 -25.02
C LEU A 520 -19.53 -24.01 -23.68
N ALA A 521 -18.62 -24.09 -22.70
CA ALA A 521 -18.93 -24.57 -21.36
C ALA A 521 -19.94 -23.66 -20.65
N ARG A 522 -19.80 -22.33 -20.80
CA ARG A 522 -20.79 -21.38 -20.29
C ARG A 522 -22.15 -21.55 -20.97
N LEU A 523 -22.17 -21.66 -22.31
CA LEU A 523 -23.41 -21.91 -23.05
C LEU A 523 -24.08 -23.22 -22.61
N LEU A 524 -23.30 -24.28 -22.34
CA LEU A 524 -23.81 -25.54 -21.80
C LEU A 524 -24.45 -25.35 -20.42
N SER A 525 -23.75 -24.68 -19.50
CA SER A 525 -24.23 -24.46 -18.14
C SER A 525 -25.50 -23.63 -18.09
N GLU A 526 -25.55 -22.57 -18.90
CA GLU A 526 -26.63 -21.57 -18.85
C GLU A 526 -27.84 -21.96 -19.72
N LEU A 527 -27.60 -22.57 -20.89
CA LEU A 527 -28.65 -22.81 -21.90
C LEU A 527 -28.95 -24.30 -22.12
N GLY A 528 -28.00 -25.19 -21.82
CA GLY A 528 -28.11 -26.63 -22.07
C GLY A 528 -29.32 -27.31 -21.40
N PRO A 529 -29.52 -27.17 -20.08
CA PRO A 529 -30.66 -27.78 -19.39
C PRO A 529 -32.02 -27.32 -19.93
N ALA A 530 -32.17 -26.03 -20.21
CA ALA A 530 -33.41 -25.47 -20.75
C ALA A 530 -33.69 -25.98 -22.17
N TRP A 531 -32.66 -25.97 -23.03
CA TRP A 531 -32.74 -26.50 -24.38
C TRP A 531 -33.15 -27.98 -24.40
N LEU A 532 -32.52 -28.83 -23.59
CA LEU A 532 -32.81 -30.28 -23.59
C LEU A 532 -34.20 -30.60 -23.03
N ARG A 533 -34.81 -29.70 -22.27
CA ARG A 533 -36.16 -29.86 -21.73
C ARG A 533 -37.24 -29.44 -22.72
N GLU A 534 -37.03 -28.31 -23.40
CA GLU A 534 -38.07 -27.67 -24.21
C GLU A 534 -37.85 -27.76 -25.73
N GLY A 535 -36.64 -28.11 -26.17
CA GLY A 535 -36.26 -28.12 -27.59
C GLY A 535 -36.23 -26.74 -28.24
N ARG A 536 -36.22 -25.66 -27.42
CA ARG A 536 -36.17 -24.26 -27.86
C ARG A 536 -35.27 -23.43 -26.94
N LEU A 537 -34.57 -22.45 -27.49
CA LEU A 537 -33.88 -21.41 -26.71
C LEU A 537 -34.85 -20.22 -26.58
N ASP A 538 -35.32 -19.91 -25.36
CA ASP A 538 -36.27 -18.82 -25.12
C ASP A 538 -35.61 -17.44 -25.27
N VAL A 539 -36.41 -16.37 -25.39
CA VAL A 539 -35.95 -14.97 -25.49
C VAL A 539 -35.07 -14.58 -24.29
N ILE A 540 -35.30 -15.17 -23.11
CA ILE A 540 -34.46 -14.96 -21.92
C ILE A 540 -33.01 -15.43 -22.15
N ALA A 541 -32.77 -16.38 -23.06
CA ALA A 541 -31.43 -16.79 -23.48
C ALA A 541 -30.62 -15.65 -24.11
N SER A 542 -31.28 -14.56 -24.55
CA SER A 542 -30.62 -13.36 -25.09
C SER A 542 -29.68 -12.68 -24.09
N ALA A 543 -29.88 -12.91 -22.78
CA ALA A 543 -28.99 -12.46 -21.72
C ALA A 543 -27.60 -13.11 -21.81
N VAL A 544 -27.49 -14.33 -22.36
CA VAL A 544 -26.25 -15.10 -22.45
C VAL A 544 -25.73 -15.17 -23.90
N LEU A 545 -26.64 -15.33 -24.86
CA LEU A 545 -26.33 -15.44 -26.28
C LEU A 545 -27.06 -14.34 -27.06
N PRO A 546 -26.37 -13.36 -27.66
CA PRO A 546 -27.02 -12.36 -28.50
C PRO A 546 -27.81 -13.01 -29.64
N MET A 547 -29.10 -12.71 -29.71
CA MET A 547 -30.00 -13.16 -30.77
C MET A 547 -30.58 -11.93 -31.48
N GLU A 548 -30.94 -12.09 -32.75
CA GLU A 548 -31.69 -11.05 -33.46
C GLU A 548 -32.99 -10.76 -32.71
N SER A 549 -33.29 -9.49 -32.45
CA SER A 549 -34.61 -9.08 -31.94
C SER A 549 -35.65 -9.28 -33.06
N ALA A 550 -36.85 -9.75 -32.73
CA ALA A 550 -37.96 -9.62 -33.67
C ALA A 550 -38.10 -8.12 -34.05
N PRO A 551 -38.33 -7.77 -35.33
CA PRO A 551 -38.55 -6.39 -35.70
C PRO A 551 -39.68 -5.84 -34.82
N VAL A 552 -39.39 -4.76 -34.09
CA VAL A 552 -40.42 -4.05 -33.32
C VAL A 552 -41.44 -3.57 -34.36
N PRO A 553 -42.72 -3.99 -34.28
CA PRO A 553 -43.72 -3.67 -35.29
C PRO A 553 -44.01 -2.17 -35.41
#